data_AF-F2LF01-F1
#
_entry.id   AF-F2LF01-F1
#
_cell.length_a   1.000
_cell.length_b   1.000
_cell.length_c   1.000
_cell.angle_alpha   90.00
_cell.angle_beta   90.00
_cell.angle_gamma   90.00
#
_symmetry.space_group_name_H-M   'P 1'
#
loop_
_entity.id
_entity.type
_entity.pdbx_description
1 polymer ?
#
loop_
_entity_poly.entity_id
_entity_poly.type
_entity_poly.pdbx_seq_one_letter_code
_entity_poly.pdbx_strand_id
1 'polypeptide(L)'
;MYQLPLLRDERVQAPRLPSRYEDLDPAFRGRLRPNAPLIELVQRSYRSMQVNGGIRFLPIYGRSGTGKSSAALELGTHLPEAQVRTVSRAAIESRASLEAELRQHRRSMVPEQLLIAIVDQYEEAVAERGGIPTAFVETLSLLDRGELRELPVLFIWLTTSREFQTLLADATSRNRRILVSRDFELMGPMVENWPQIIEETFGFHNHDKDLADYEILEGDLRQIAQNEDSIGDAIEAAGAKLFDHVRSLHDLSDYQVIILWPVSDGLRIQRIQQFTDARQGYKLDWNAWYRQLNSDDQRQLPLREFNRARLYFDVRLVPISVADLHPLCKALDNDGVILHKSYLDRFRSTHFFSLVSGQWNAEAYSPLRERDSKRAEDARLWYDTVTTNSVGLGRRIAKILRELEVSAEYEKTQNSPHGQVRADLLVTRDVIQPKNVIVELKAYSAENTMPSTICGAVQTTLRRHAQFVGFLQRQ
;
A
#
# COMPACT_ATOMS: atom_id res chain seq x y z
N MET A 1 17.83 -35.84 -21.40
CA MET A 1 17.38 -35.74 -20.00
C MET A 1 17.76 -34.33 -19.54
N TYR A 2 16.92 -33.34 -19.85
CA TYR A 2 17.19 -31.94 -19.53
C TYR A 2 16.67 -31.66 -18.13
N GLN A 3 17.57 -31.32 -17.21
CA GLN A 3 17.22 -30.81 -15.90
C GLN A 3 16.50 -29.47 -16.08
N LEU A 4 15.22 -29.44 -15.71
CA LEU A 4 14.47 -28.22 -15.49
C LEU A 4 15.19 -27.38 -14.43
N PRO A 5 15.30 -26.05 -14.60
CA PRO A 5 15.75 -25.20 -13.52
C PRO A 5 14.72 -25.31 -12.39
N LEU A 6 15.19 -25.77 -11.22
CA LEU A 6 14.45 -25.66 -9.98
C LEU A 6 14.00 -24.19 -9.84
N LEU A 7 12.68 -23.99 -9.94
CA LEU A 7 12.02 -22.75 -9.57
C LEU A 7 12.61 -22.29 -8.24
N ARG A 8 13.10 -21.05 -8.19
CA ARG A 8 13.50 -20.43 -6.93
C ARG A 8 12.36 -20.64 -5.95
N ASP A 9 12.73 -21.26 -4.85
CA ASP A 9 11.96 -21.51 -3.64
C ASP A 9 11.23 -20.21 -3.25
N GLU A 10 10.02 -19.97 -3.77
CA GLU A 10 9.04 -19.04 -3.20
C GLU A 10 8.57 -19.65 -1.87
N ARG A 11 9.49 -19.76 -0.91
CA ARG A 11 9.09 -19.89 0.48
C ARG A 11 8.25 -18.66 0.74
N VAL A 12 6.96 -18.85 0.98
CA VAL A 12 6.02 -17.82 1.42
C VAL A 12 6.74 -17.01 2.50
N GLN A 13 7.26 -15.85 2.14
CA GLN A 13 7.89 -14.97 3.12
C GLN A 13 6.76 -14.58 4.06
N ALA A 14 6.92 -14.91 5.34
CA ALA A 14 5.99 -14.48 6.37
C ALA A 14 5.83 -12.95 6.23
N PRO A 15 4.59 -12.44 6.21
CA PRO A 15 4.37 -11.03 5.98
C PRO A 15 5.02 -10.21 7.10
N ARG A 16 5.56 -9.06 6.74
CA ARG A 16 6.36 -8.21 7.63
C ARG A 16 5.66 -6.89 7.91
N LEU A 17 5.56 -6.50 9.16
CA LEU A 17 5.01 -5.21 9.53
C LEU A 17 5.93 -4.55 10.59
N PRO A 18 6.98 -3.84 10.14
CA PRO A 18 7.96 -3.24 11.05
C PRO A 18 7.36 -2.05 11.82
N SER A 19 7.45 -2.08 13.15
CA SER A 19 7.00 -1.00 14.04
C SER A 19 8.11 0.00 14.39
N ARG A 20 9.38 -0.38 14.26
CA ARG A 20 10.54 0.46 14.62
C ARG A 20 11.20 1.06 13.40
N TYR A 21 11.78 2.25 13.56
CA TYR A 21 12.43 2.97 12.47
C TYR A 21 13.63 2.20 11.89
N GLU A 22 14.44 1.59 12.75
CA GLU A 22 15.59 0.77 12.39
C GLU A 22 15.22 -0.47 11.56
N ASP A 23 13.98 -0.94 11.68
CA ASP A 23 13.45 -2.11 10.97
C ASP A 23 12.80 -1.74 9.63
N LEU A 24 12.56 -0.45 9.37
CA LEU A 24 12.02 0.02 8.09
C LEU A 24 13.03 -0.18 6.96
N ASP A 25 12.56 -0.58 5.78
CA ASP A 25 13.38 -0.64 4.58
C ASP A 25 13.97 0.75 4.24
N PRO A 26 15.29 0.87 3.91
CA PRO A 26 15.91 2.14 3.56
C PRO A 26 15.22 2.91 2.41
N ALA A 27 14.58 2.22 1.46
CA ALA A 27 13.84 2.86 0.40
C ALA A 27 12.46 3.38 0.86
N PHE A 28 11.86 2.76 1.89
CA PHE A 28 10.62 3.26 2.50
C PHE A 28 10.87 4.51 3.34
N ARG A 29 11.98 4.54 4.06
CA ARG A 29 12.44 5.67 4.89
C ARG A 29 12.34 6.99 4.13
N GLY A 30 12.83 7.04 2.90
CA GLY A 30 12.75 8.23 2.06
C GLY A 30 11.35 8.66 1.60
N ARG A 31 10.31 7.85 1.84
CA ARG A 31 8.89 8.17 1.59
C ARG A 31 8.15 8.63 2.84
N LEU A 32 8.79 8.61 4.01
CA LEU A 32 8.17 9.07 5.24
C LEU A 32 7.75 10.54 5.11
N ARG A 33 6.62 10.88 5.75
CA ARG A 33 6.06 12.22 5.64
C ARG A 33 6.96 13.21 6.40
N PRO A 34 7.31 14.36 5.78
CA PRO A 34 8.18 15.34 6.41
C PRO A 34 7.49 16.00 7.62
N ASN A 35 8.23 16.19 8.71
CA ASN A 35 7.78 16.99 9.85
C ASN A 35 8.06 18.47 9.57
N ALA A 36 7.08 19.17 8.98
CA ALA A 36 7.25 20.57 8.56
C ALA A 36 7.68 21.52 9.70
N PRO A 37 7.11 21.46 10.92
CA PRO A 37 7.56 22.30 12.03
C PRO A 37 9.04 22.08 12.40
N LEU A 38 9.50 20.82 12.43
CA LEU A 38 10.90 20.50 12.69
C LEU A 38 11.81 21.02 11.58
N ILE A 39 11.41 20.81 10.32
CA ILE A 39 12.16 21.26 9.14
C ILE A 39 12.31 22.79 9.14
N GLU A 40 11.24 23.53 9.40
CA GLU A 40 11.27 25.00 9.45
C GLU A 40 12.25 25.50 10.51
N LEU A 41 12.24 24.86 11.68
CA LEU A 41 13.11 25.19 12.80
C LEU A 41 14.58 24.87 12.50
N VAL A 42 14.85 23.74 11.83
CA VAL A 42 16.20 23.39 11.33
C VAL A 42 16.67 24.40 10.29
N GLN A 43 15.85 24.74 9.30
CA GLN A 43 16.19 25.72 8.26
C GLN A 43 16.45 27.11 8.83
N ARG A 44 15.61 27.57 9.77
CA ARG A 44 15.80 28.85 10.47
C ARG A 44 17.12 28.86 11.24
N SER A 45 17.44 27.76 11.93
CA SER A 45 18.70 27.59 12.66
C SER A 45 19.90 27.63 11.72
N TYR A 46 19.81 26.96 10.58
CA TYR A 46 20.85 26.93 9.57
C TYR A 46 21.13 28.31 8.99
N ARG A 47 20.09 29.05 8.57
CA ARG A 47 20.24 30.44 8.10
C ARG A 47 20.89 31.32 9.17
N SER A 48 20.53 31.15 10.44
CA SER A 48 21.14 31.88 11.55
C SER A 48 22.63 31.54 11.74
N MET A 49 23.01 30.26 11.56
CA MET A 49 24.41 29.82 11.62
C MET A 49 25.22 30.35 10.45
N GLN A 50 24.67 30.45 9.24
CA GLN A 50 25.40 31.04 8.11
C GLN A 50 25.74 32.52 8.31
N VAL A 51 24.90 33.26 9.02
CA VAL A 51 25.15 34.69 9.31
C VAL A 51 26.07 34.89 10.51
N ASN A 52 25.80 34.18 11.61
CA ASN A 52 26.43 34.46 12.91
C ASN A 52 27.50 33.43 13.33
N GLY A 53 27.64 32.34 12.57
CA GLY A 53 28.43 31.18 12.95
C GLY A 53 27.90 30.46 14.21
N GLY A 54 28.74 29.56 14.71
CA GLY A 54 28.51 28.75 15.89
C GLY A 54 27.56 27.58 15.66
N ILE A 55 27.36 26.83 16.73
CA ILE A 55 26.51 25.64 16.72
C ILE A 55 25.11 25.96 17.22
N ARG A 56 24.18 25.03 17.04
CA ARG A 56 22.83 25.08 17.59
C ARG A 56 22.48 23.79 18.30
N PHE A 57 21.60 23.88 19.28
CA PHE A 57 21.14 22.79 20.13
C PHE A 57 19.62 22.83 20.26
N LEU A 58 18.98 21.70 20.00
CA LEU A 58 17.54 21.53 20.01
C LEU A 58 17.16 20.29 20.82
N PRO A 59 16.66 20.46 22.06
CA PRO A 59 16.04 19.38 22.80
C PRO A 59 14.59 19.18 22.32
N ILE A 60 14.29 18.00 21.77
CA ILE A 60 12.97 17.63 21.25
C ILE A 60 12.30 16.67 22.21
N TYR A 61 11.16 17.07 22.75
CA TYR A 61 10.28 16.16 23.47
C TYR A 61 9.28 15.49 22.53
N GLY A 62 8.92 14.25 22.81
CA GLY A 62 7.76 13.59 22.23
C GLY A 62 7.50 12.27 22.95
N ARG A 63 6.23 11.87 23.05
CA ARG A 63 5.85 10.64 23.76
C ARG A 63 6.53 9.40 23.14
N SER A 64 6.58 8.30 23.88
CA SER A 64 7.07 7.03 23.30
C SER A 64 6.25 6.67 22.06
N GLY A 65 6.91 6.08 21.06
CA GLY A 65 6.26 5.63 19.82
C GLY A 65 5.68 6.73 18.90
N THR A 66 5.87 8.02 19.15
CA THR A 66 5.35 9.10 18.27
C THR A 66 6.15 9.33 16.98
N GLY A 67 7.20 8.54 16.75
CA GLY A 67 8.05 8.68 15.55
C GLY A 67 9.16 9.74 15.66
N LYS A 68 9.63 10.07 16.87
CA LYS A 68 10.75 11.02 17.09
C LYS A 68 12.01 10.66 16.32
N SER A 69 12.47 9.42 16.47
CA SER A 69 13.68 8.91 15.81
C SER A 69 13.51 8.97 14.30
N SER A 70 12.36 8.53 13.79
CA SER A 70 12.01 8.62 12.37
C SER A 70 12.08 10.06 11.85
N ALA A 71 11.38 10.99 12.51
CA ALA A 71 11.32 12.37 12.06
C ALA A 71 12.67 13.08 12.10
N ALA A 72 13.54 12.75 13.07
CA ALA A 72 14.87 13.34 13.17
C ALA A 72 15.83 12.74 12.13
N LEU A 73 15.84 11.41 11.96
CA LEU A 73 16.73 10.73 11.03
C LEU A 73 16.40 11.04 9.57
N GLU A 74 15.11 11.23 9.25
CA GLU A 74 14.64 11.62 7.91
C GLU A 74 14.93 13.07 7.51
N LEU A 75 15.44 13.92 8.42
CA LEU A 75 15.83 15.27 8.05
C LEU A 75 16.85 15.27 6.89
N GLY A 76 17.71 14.25 6.82
CA GLY A 76 18.72 14.12 5.76
C GLY A 76 18.12 13.76 4.40
N THR A 77 16.94 13.15 4.38
CA THR A 77 16.20 12.86 3.15
C THR A 77 15.50 14.12 2.64
N HIS A 78 14.95 14.94 3.54
CA HIS A 78 14.15 16.12 3.19
C HIS A 78 14.96 17.41 3.03
N LEU A 79 16.19 17.46 3.54
CA LEU A 79 17.10 18.61 3.47
C LEU A 79 18.41 18.20 2.77
N PRO A 80 18.52 18.36 1.45
CA PRO A 80 19.72 18.01 0.69
C PRO A 80 21.00 18.73 1.15
N GLU A 81 20.85 19.89 1.79
CA GLU A 81 21.94 20.70 2.34
C GLU A 81 22.41 20.21 3.72
N ALA A 82 21.79 19.16 4.27
CA ALA A 82 22.10 18.59 5.57
C ALA A 82 22.60 17.15 5.47
N GLN A 83 23.52 16.79 6.36
CA GLN A 83 23.90 15.40 6.61
C GLN A 83 23.50 15.04 8.04
N VAL A 84 22.74 13.97 8.20
CA VAL A 84 22.27 13.48 9.50
C VAL A 84 23.16 12.32 9.99
N ARG A 85 23.59 12.39 11.25
CA ARG A 85 24.40 11.39 11.93
C ARG A 85 23.96 11.21 13.37
N THR A 86 23.84 9.96 13.81
CA THR A 86 23.61 9.63 15.22
C THR A 86 24.93 9.74 15.98
N VAL A 87 24.90 10.38 17.14
CA VAL A 87 26.06 10.57 18.02
C VAL A 87 26.26 9.33 18.87
N SER A 88 27.50 8.83 18.93
CA SER A 88 27.82 7.68 19.77
C SER A 88 27.78 8.01 21.26
N ARG A 89 27.55 6.99 22.09
CA ARG A 89 27.60 7.13 23.55
C ARG A 89 28.93 7.72 24.06
N ALA A 90 30.05 7.29 23.49
CA ALA A 90 31.37 7.78 23.88
C ALA A 90 31.51 9.29 23.61
N ALA A 91 30.94 9.79 22.50
CA ALA A 91 30.93 11.21 22.19
C ALA A 91 30.03 12.03 23.13
N ILE A 92 28.98 11.45 23.70
CA ILE A 92 28.16 12.15 24.70
C ILE A 92 28.90 12.26 26.04
N GLU A 93 29.63 11.21 26.44
CA GLU A 93 30.34 11.15 27.72
C GLU A 93 31.69 11.90 27.71
N SER A 94 32.31 12.11 26.54
CA SER A 94 33.65 12.68 26.42
C SER A 94 33.77 13.72 25.30
N ARG A 95 34.26 14.91 25.68
CA ARG A 95 34.56 16.00 24.74
C ARG A 95 35.52 15.58 23.63
N ALA A 96 36.60 14.86 23.96
CA ALA A 96 37.60 14.46 22.97
C ALA A 96 37.01 13.48 21.94
N SER A 97 36.13 12.59 22.39
CA SER A 97 35.41 11.67 21.52
C SER A 97 34.41 12.40 20.63
N LEU A 98 33.69 13.39 21.17
CA LEU A 98 32.78 14.24 20.39
C LEU A 98 33.52 15.00 19.29
N GLU A 99 34.62 15.68 19.61
CA GLU A 99 35.42 16.42 18.62
C GLU A 99 35.97 15.49 17.53
N ALA A 100 36.47 14.30 17.91
CA ALA A 100 36.97 13.31 16.96
C ALA A 100 35.88 12.82 16.00
N GLU A 101 34.70 12.49 16.53
CA GLU A 101 33.55 11.99 15.75
C GLU A 101 33.02 13.07 14.78
N LEU A 102 32.86 14.30 15.26
CA LEU A 102 32.41 15.42 14.42
C LEU A 102 33.42 15.73 13.30
N ARG A 103 34.73 15.73 13.60
CA ARG A 103 35.78 15.91 12.59
C ARG A 103 35.78 14.78 11.57
N GLN A 104 35.56 13.54 12.01
CA GLN A 104 35.47 12.39 11.11
C GLN A 104 34.29 12.54 10.15
N HIS A 105 33.11 12.89 10.66
CA HIS A 105 31.94 13.15 9.80
C HIS A 105 32.21 14.30 8.83
N ARG A 106 32.82 15.39 9.30
CA ARG A 106 33.09 16.58 8.49
C ARG A 106 34.01 16.31 7.29
N ARG A 107 34.98 15.39 7.42
CA ARG A 107 35.87 15.00 6.31
C ARG A 107 35.13 14.46 5.08
N SER A 108 33.94 13.91 5.30
CA SER A 108 33.10 13.34 4.24
C SER A 108 32.03 14.30 3.71
N MET A 109 31.99 15.54 4.20
CA MET A 109 30.95 16.53 3.89
C MET A 109 31.47 17.65 3.00
N VAL A 110 30.55 18.30 2.28
CA VAL A 110 30.84 19.56 1.59
C VAL A 110 31.07 20.68 2.65
N PRO A 111 32.03 21.60 2.45
CA PRO A 111 32.43 22.57 3.48
C PRO A 111 31.31 23.44 4.07
N GLU A 112 30.20 23.67 3.35
CA GLU A 112 29.08 24.50 3.82
C GLU A 112 27.89 23.70 4.32
N GLN A 113 27.85 22.37 4.14
CA GLN A 113 26.70 21.55 4.54
C GLN A 113 26.48 21.56 6.06
N LEU A 114 25.20 21.55 6.45
CA LEU A 114 24.79 21.43 7.84
C LEU A 114 25.04 20.00 8.34
N LEU A 115 25.76 19.85 9.45
CA LEU A 115 25.81 18.57 10.17
C LEU A 115 24.70 18.55 11.22
N ILE A 116 23.77 17.61 11.11
CA ILE A 116 22.74 17.35 12.13
C ILE A 116 23.19 16.13 12.94
N ALA A 117 23.54 16.38 14.20
CA ALA A 117 24.03 15.38 15.14
C ALA A 117 22.89 14.97 16.10
N ILE A 118 22.37 13.75 15.95
CA ILE A 118 21.23 13.24 16.71
C ILE A 118 21.72 12.44 17.92
N VAL A 119 21.28 12.85 19.10
CA VAL A 119 21.39 12.06 20.34
C VAL A 119 20.06 11.36 20.56
N ASP A 120 20.04 10.04 20.37
CA ASP A 120 18.85 9.19 20.53
C ASP A 120 19.09 8.12 21.63
N GLN A 121 18.01 7.66 22.27
CA GLN A 121 17.98 6.55 23.25
C GLN A 121 18.92 6.68 24.47
N TYR A 122 19.22 7.90 24.92
CA TYR A 122 20.15 8.11 26.04
C TYR A 122 19.46 8.43 27.39
N GLU A 123 18.12 8.49 27.45
CA GLU A 123 17.38 8.74 28.71
C GLU A 123 17.51 7.60 29.73
N GLU A 124 17.34 6.34 29.31
CA GLU A 124 17.29 5.18 30.22
C GLU A 124 18.62 4.94 30.94
N ALA A 125 19.76 5.29 30.32
CA ALA A 125 21.10 5.08 30.87
C ALA A 125 21.64 6.28 31.70
N VAL A 126 21.04 7.47 31.55
CA VAL A 126 21.54 8.72 32.15
C VAL A 126 20.76 9.15 33.37
N ALA A 127 19.51 8.73 33.51
CA ALA A 127 18.71 8.99 34.72
C ALA A 127 19.44 8.52 36.00
N GLU A 128 20.28 7.49 35.92
CA GLU A 128 21.10 6.98 37.03
C GLU A 128 22.39 7.79 37.27
N ARG A 129 22.85 8.60 36.31
CA ARG A 129 24.11 9.37 36.36
C ARG A 129 23.84 10.86 36.20
N GLY A 130 23.21 11.46 37.21
CA GLY A 130 22.60 12.80 37.23
C GLY A 130 23.42 14.05 36.89
N GLY A 131 24.52 13.97 36.12
CA GLY A 131 25.32 15.11 35.65
C GLY A 131 25.68 15.14 34.17
N ILE A 132 25.45 14.05 33.42
CA ILE A 132 25.86 13.94 32.00
C ILE A 132 25.18 14.97 31.07
N PRO A 133 23.86 15.23 31.18
CA PRO A 133 23.18 16.16 30.26
C PRO A 133 23.72 17.60 30.39
N THR A 134 23.93 18.06 31.63
CA THR A 134 24.48 19.39 31.91
C THR A 134 25.93 19.48 31.43
N ALA A 135 26.76 18.47 31.71
CA ALA A 135 28.15 18.43 31.25
C ALA A 135 28.27 18.43 29.72
N PHE A 136 27.36 17.74 29.02
CA PHE A 136 27.30 17.77 27.56
C PHE A 136 26.96 19.16 27.03
N VAL A 137 25.94 19.82 27.57
CA VAL A 137 25.54 21.18 27.16
C VAL A 137 26.65 22.22 27.48
N GLU A 138 27.35 22.05 28.59
CA GLU A 138 28.54 22.85 28.90
C GLU A 138 29.66 22.61 27.87
N THR A 139 29.89 21.37 27.47
CA THR A 139 30.85 21.01 26.42
C THR A 139 30.47 21.67 25.09
N LEU A 140 29.20 21.63 24.69
CA LEU A 140 28.71 22.33 23.51
C LEU A 140 28.97 23.84 23.60
N SER A 141 28.73 24.44 24.76
CA SER A 141 28.97 25.87 24.99
C SER A 141 30.45 26.27 24.85
N LEU A 142 31.39 25.37 25.19
CA LEU A 142 32.83 25.58 24.99
C LEU A 142 33.21 25.43 23.52
N LEU A 143 32.69 24.41 22.83
CA LEU A 143 32.96 24.13 21.42
C LEU A 143 32.46 25.24 20.50
N ASP A 144 31.30 25.80 20.81
CA ASP A 144 30.67 26.93 20.13
C ASP A 144 31.54 28.21 20.13
N ARG A 145 32.43 28.36 21.12
CA ARG A 145 33.37 29.48 21.25
C ARG A 145 34.75 29.18 20.68
N GLY A 146 35.04 27.90 20.42
CA GLY A 146 36.33 27.42 19.96
C GLY A 146 36.24 26.80 18.58
N GLU A 147 36.54 25.50 18.51
CA GLU A 147 36.83 24.79 17.27
C GLU A 147 35.63 24.61 16.32
N LEU A 148 34.40 24.67 16.83
CA LEU A 148 33.19 24.51 16.00
C LEU A 148 32.55 25.85 15.60
N ARG A 149 33.19 26.99 15.91
CA ARG A 149 32.63 28.31 15.63
C ARG A 149 32.34 28.55 14.15
N GLU A 150 33.15 27.98 13.27
CA GLU A 150 33.04 28.15 11.82
C GLU A 150 32.25 27.02 11.14
N LEU A 151 31.80 26.01 11.90
CA LEU A 151 31.13 24.83 11.37
C LEU A 151 29.63 24.84 11.71
N PRO A 152 28.72 24.81 10.72
CA PRO A 152 27.30 24.69 10.98
C PRO A 152 26.98 23.29 11.50
N VAL A 153 26.84 23.16 12.82
CA VAL A 153 26.44 21.93 13.49
C VAL A 153 25.17 22.17 14.31
N LEU A 154 24.13 21.40 14.05
CA LEU A 154 22.91 21.33 14.84
C LEU A 154 22.88 20.03 15.63
N PHE A 155 22.91 20.13 16.94
CA PHE A 155 22.68 19.01 17.84
C PHE A 155 21.19 18.89 18.13
N ILE A 156 20.62 17.71 17.89
CA ILE A 156 19.25 17.37 18.23
C ILE A 156 19.29 16.32 19.32
N TRP A 157 18.64 16.57 20.45
CA TRP A 157 18.51 15.60 21.53
C TRP A 157 17.06 15.14 21.64
N LEU A 158 16.80 13.87 21.39
CA LEU A 158 15.46 13.29 21.47
C LEU A 158 15.17 12.86 22.91
N THR A 159 14.01 13.25 23.42
CA THR A 159 13.57 12.87 24.77
C THR A 159 12.08 12.49 24.86
N THR A 160 11.75 11.53 25.74
CA THR A 160 10.41 11.14 26.17
C THR A 160 9.98 11.79 27.49
N SER A 161 10.89 12.47 28.19
CA SER A 161 10.61 13.20 29.43
C SER A 161 10.60 14.73 29.22
N ARG A 162 9.50 15.38 29.62
CA ARG A 162 9.35 16.85 29.65
C ARG A 162 10.28 17.51 30.66
N GLU A 163 10.45 16.88 31.83
CA GLU A 163 11.35 17.35 32.87
C GLU A 163 12.79 17.34 32.35
N PHE A 164 13.18 16.26 31.67
CA PHE A 164 14.50 16.15 31.06
C PHE A 164 14.72 17.15 29.92
N GLN A 165 13.71 17.40 29.08
CA GLN A 165 13.77 18.46 28.07
C GLN A 165 14.05 19.82 28.71
N THR A 166 13.35 20.12 29.80
CA THR A 166 13.49 21.39 30.53
C THR A 166 14.88 21.50 31.14
N LEU A 167 15.41 20.42 31.72
CA LEU A 167 16.78 20.36 32.24
C LEU A 167 17.83 20.62 31.16
N LEU A 168 17.69 20.01 29.98
CA LEU A 168 18.58 20.26 28.84
C LEU A 168 18.52 21.70 28.37
N ALA A 169 17.33 22.28 28.29
CA ALA A 169 17.17 23.67 27.87
C ALA A 169 17.72 24.64 28.91
N ASP A 170 17.50 24.39 30.21
CA ASP A 170 17.99 25.24 31.29
C ASP A 170 19.52 25.17 31.45
N ALA A 171 20.13 24.04 31.10
CA ALA A 171 21.58 23.90 31.03
C ALA A 171 22.22 24.86 30.00
N THR A 172 21.47 25.31 28.98
CA THR A 172 21.93 26.31 28.01
C THR A 172 21.89 27.75 28.53
N SER A 173 21.43 27.99 29.77
CA SER A 173 21.23 29.33 30.34
C SER A 173 22.46 30.24 30.26
N ARG A 174 23.69 29.69 30.39
CA ARG A 174 24.96 30.42 30.26
C ARG A 174 25.32 30.81 28.83
N ASN A 175 24.72 30.16 27.83
CA ASN A 175 24.96 30.40 26.41
C ASN A 175 23.66 30.29 25.61
N ARG A 176 22.67 31.14 25.91
CA ARG A 176 21.32 31.05 25.33
C ARG A 176 21.27 31.04 23.80
N ARG A 177 22.30 31.55 23.11
CA ARG A 177 22.35 31.59 21.64
C ARG A 177 22.44 30.20 20.98
N ILE A 178 22.91 29.17 21.68
CA ILE A 178 22.95 27.81 21.11
C ILE A 178 21.57 27.18 21.11
N LEU A 179 20.70 27.52 22.06
CA LEU A 179 19.37 26.94 22.17
C LEU A 179 18.47 27.45 21.04
N VAL A 180 17.89 26.52 20.29
CA VAL A 180 16.98 26.85 19.19
C VAL A 180 15.55 27.05 19.69
N SER A 181 15.07 26.11 20.49
CA SER A 181 13.74 26.15 21.12
C SER A 181 13.81 25.44 22.47
N ARG A 182 13.04 25.95 23.43
CA ARG A 182 13.05 25.47 24.82
C ARG A 182 12.10 24.29 25.04
N ASP A 183 10.97 24.27 24.33
CA ASP A 183 9.79 23.46 24.63
C ASP A 183 9.23 22.75 23.39
N PHE A 184 10.01 22.67 22.31
CA PHE A 184 9.59 22.03 21.06
C PHE A 184 9.11 20.60 21.30
N GLU A 185 7.84 20.35 20.95
CA GLU A 185 7.22 19.04 21.03
C GLU A 185 7.03 18.49 19.62
N LEU A 186 7.54 17.28 19.40
CA LEU A 186 7.26 16.50 18.22
C LEU A 186 5.97 15.71 18.42
N MET A 187 4.90 16.28 17.88
CA MET A 187 3.62 15.60 17.79
C MET A 187 3.72 14.50 16.73
N GLY A 188 3.27 13.30 17.10
CA GLY A 188 3.09 12.22 16.14
C GLY A 188 1.96 12.51 15.16
N PRO A 189 1.76 11.65 14.15
CA PRO A 189 0.60 11.75 13.27
C PRO A 189 -0.70 11.65 14.10
N MET A 190 -1.74 12.37 13.67
CA MET A 190 -3.07 12.24 14.29
C MET A 190 -3.57 10.80 14.18
N VAL A 191 -4.28 10.32 15.21
CA VAL A 191 -4.82 8.95 15.32
C VAL A 191 -5.64 8.55 14.09
N GLU A 192 -6.38 9.50 13.50
CA GLU A 192 -7.18 9.30 12.28
C GLU A 192 -6.35 8.84 11.07
N ASN A 193 -5.05 9.19 11.03
CA ASN A 193 -4.14 8.83 9.95
C ASN A 193 -3.42 7.49 10.21
N TRP A 194 -3.52 6.91 11.41
CA TRP A 194 -2.78 5.71 11.76
C TRP A 194 -3.15 4.50 10.89
N PRO A 195 -4.44 4.22 10.59
CA PRO A 195 -4.80 3.12 9.68
C PRO A 195 -4.09 3.21 8.33
N GLN A 196 -4.09 4.39 7.72
CA GLN A 196 -3.42 4.61 6.43
C GLN A 196 -1.90 4.39 6.53
N ILE A 197 -1.26 4.87 7.60
CA ILE A 197 0.19 4.69 7.80
C ILE A 197 0.53 3.22 7.98
N ILE A 198 -0.28 2.46 8.72
CA ILE A 198 -0.11 1.03 8.94
C ILE A 198 -0.26 0.28 7.60
N GLU A 199 -1.28 0.61 6.79
CA GLU A 199 -1.49 0.04 5.46
C GLU A 199 -0.34 0.35 4.48
N GLU A 200 0.10 1.61 4.41
CA GLU A 200 1.22 2.03 3.56
C GLU A 200 2.52 1.31 3.96
N THR A 201 2.77 1.18 5.26
CA THR A 201 3.93 0.46 5.80
C THR A 201 3.86 -1.02 5.44
N PHE A 202 2.69 -1.65 5.60
CA PHE A 202 2.48 -3.03 5.22
C PHE A 202 2.68 -3.26 3.73
N GLY A 203 2.00 -2.49 2.88
CA GLY A 203 2.05 -2.62 1.42
C GLY A 203 3.48 -2.54 0.91
N PHE A 204 4.25 -1.55 1.38
CA PHE A 204 5.64 -1.39 0.96
C PHE A 204 6.50 -2.61 1.30
N HIS A 205 6.39 -3.15 2.53
CA HIS A 205 7.23 -4.26 2.98
C HIS A 205 6.76 -5.64 2.48
N ASN A 206 5.60 -5.71 1.82
CA ASN A 206 4.98 -6.97 1.37
C ASN A 206 4.63 -6.98 -0.11
N HIS A 207 5.37 -6.24 -0.94
CA HIS A 207 5.21 -6.20 -2.41
C HIS A 207 3.82 -5.70 -2.84
N ASP A 208 3.39 -4.58 -2.27
CA ASP A 208 2.10 -3.92 -2.54
C ASP A 208 0.87 -4.79 -2.22
N LYS A 209 1.03 -5.82 -1.36
CA LYS A 209 -0.11 -6.58 -0.83
C LYS A 209 -0.89 -5.77 0.20
N ASP A 210 -2.21 -5.95 0.21
CA ASP A 210 -3.10 -5.30 1.17
C ASP A 210 -3.21 -6.07 2.49
N LEU A 211 -3.39 -5.36 3.61
CA LEU A 211 -3.75 -5.97 4.89
C LEU A 211 -5.10 -6.70 4.83
N ALA A 212 -6.01 -6.24 3.99
CA ALA A 212 -7.28 -6.89 3.74
C ALA A 212 -7.12 -8.30 3.14
N ASP A 213 -5.97 -8.61 2.53
CA ASP A 213 -5.67 -9.98 2.08
C ASP A 213 -5.42 -10.96 3.24
N TYR A 214 -5.27 -10.43 4.45
CA TYR A 214 -5.08 -11.17 5.69
C TYR A 214 -6.25 -10.93 6.67
N GLU A 215 -7.43 -10.61 6.12
CA GLU A 215 -8.68 -10.34 6.85
C GLU A 215 -8.63 -9.15 7.84
N ILE A 216 -7.57 -8.36 7.86
CA ILE A 216 -7.50 -7.12 8.65
C ILE A 216 -8.09 -5.98 7.83
N LEU A 217 -9.20 -5.42 8.31
CA LEU A 217 -9.91 -4.33 7.63
C LEU A 217 -9.60 -2.97 8.26
N GLU A 218 -9.93 -1.89 7.56
CA GLU A 218 -9.80 -0.52 8.09
C GLU A 218 -10.52 -0.34 9.43
N GLY A 219 -11.66 -1.00 9.63
CA GLY A 219 -12.38 -0.99 10.92
C GLY A 219 -11.57 -1.59 12.06
N ASP A 220 -10.82 -2.67 11.81
CA ASP A 220 -9.90 -3.26 12.79
C ASP A 220 -8.76 -2.30 13.13
N LEU A 221 -8.21 -1.62 12.12
CA LEU A 221 -7.12 -0.67 12.29
C LEU A 221 -7.58 0.59 13.04
N ARG A 222 -8.80 1.07 12.79
CA ARG A 222 -9.40 2.17 13.54
C ARG A 222 -9.62 1.80 15.00
N GLN A 223 -10.06 0.57 15.27
CA GLN A 223 -10.22 0.08 16.64
C GLN A 223 -8.87 -0.03 17.35
N ILE A 224 -7.85 -0.56 16.68
CA ILE A 224 -6.48 -0.60 17.21
C ILE A 224 -6.00 0.82 17.50
N ALA A 225 -6.12 1.74 16.55
CA ALA A 225 -5.67 3.11 16.71
C ALA A 225 -6.34 3.86 17.88
N GLN A 226 -7.57 3.49 18.24
CA GLN A 226 -8.28 4.06 19.40
C GLN A 226 -7.85 3.46 20.74
N ASN A 227 -7.29 2.24 20.73
CA ASN A 227 -6.93 1.50 21.94
C ASN A 227 -5.45 1.63 22.31
N GLU A 228 -4.60 2.05 21.37
CA GLU A 228 -3.16 2.14 21.54
C GLU A 228 -2.68 3.57 21.79
N ASP A 229 -1.61 3.72 22.58
CA ASP A 229 -1.08 5.02 23.00
C ASP A 229 -0.20 5.69 21.94
N SER A 230 0.32 4.92 20.98
CA SER A 230 1.21 5.41 19.93
C SER A 230 1.04 4.66 18.60
N ILE A 231 1.51 5.28 17.51
CA ILE A 231 1.51 4.63 16.19
C ILE A 231 2.40 3.38 16.17
N GLY A 232 3.51 3.37 16.91
CA GLY A 232 4.38 2.20 17.02
C GLY A 232 3.66 1.01 17.65
N ASP A 233 2.94 1.25 18.75
CA ASP A 233 2.15 0.24 19.46
C ASP A 233 0.98 -0.23 18.58
N ALA A 234 0.33 0.68 17.86
CA ALA A 234 -0.72 0.35 16.89
C ALA A 234 -0.21 -0.55 15.75
N ILE A 235 1.00 -0.31 15.23
CA ILE A 235 1.62 -1.17 14.22
C ILE A 235 1.91 -2.56 14.81
N GLU A 236 2.40 -2.63 16.06
CA GLU A 236 2.70 -3.90 16.74
C GLU A 236 1.43 -4.71 17.02
N ALA A 237 0.36 -4.07 17.49
CA ALA A 237 -0.96 -4.67 17.68
C ALA A 237 -1.57 -5.16 16.35
N ALA A 238 -1.43 -4.41 15.27
CA ALA A 238 -1.83 -4.86 13.92
C ALA A 238 -1.00 -6.07 13.48
N GLY A 239 0.31 -6.10 13.78
CA GLY A 239 1.20 -7.23 13.53
C GLY A 239 0.80 -8.50 14.29
N ALA A 240 0.33 -8.36 15.54
CA ALA A 240 -0.21 -9.47 16.32
C ALA A 240 -1.48 -10.06 15.67
N LYS A 241 -2.45 -9.21 15.27
CA LYS A 241 -3.63 -9.68 14.51
C LYS A 241 -3.26 -10.38 13.21
N LEU A 242 -2.26 -9.86 12.50
CA LEU A 242 -1.78 -10.43 11.24
C LEU A 242 -1.28 -11.86 11.44
N PHE A 243 -0.56 -12.10 12.53
CA PHE A 243 -0.04 -13.42 12.87
C PHE A 243 -1.13 -14.46 13.12
N ASP A 244 -2.26 -14.06 13.72
CA ASP A 244 -3.40 -14.94 13.95
C ASP A 244 -4.00 -15.45 12.62
N HIS A 245 -4.07 -14.57 11.62
CA HIS A 245 -4.64 -14.88 10.30
C HIS A 245 -3.67 -15.62 9.37
N VAL A 246 -2.35 -15.39 9.47
CA VAL A 246 -1.35 -16.12 8.68
C VAL A 246 -1.33 -17.62 9.02
N ARG A 247 -1.77 -17.99 10.22
CA ARG A 247 -1.81 -19.39 10.68
C ARG A 247 -3.08 -20.15 10.26
N SER A 248 -4.14 -19.46 9.84
CA SER A 248 -5.29 -20.14 9.24
C SER A 248 -4.97 -20.52 7.80
N LEU A 249 -4.82 -21.83 7.55
CA LEU A 249 -4.81 -22.43 6.22
C LEU A 249 -6.08 -21.99 5.46
N HIS A 250 -6.00 -20.90 4.70
CA HIS A 250 -7.10 -20.49 3.83
C HIS A 250 -7.20 -21.50 2.68
N ASP A 251 -8.24 -22.33 2.69
CA ASP A 251 -8.55 -23.23 1.59
C ASP A 251 -8.99 -22.39 0.38
N LEU A 252 -8.11 -22.30 -0.61
CA LEU A 252 -8.27 -21.56 -1.86
C LEU A 252 -9.23 -22.36 -2.74
N SER A 253 -10.51 -22.03 -2.60
CA SER A 253 -11.67 -22.77 -3.12
C SER A 253 -11.53 -23.29 -4.56
N ASP A 254 -12.35 -24.28 -4.90
CA ASP A 254 -12.46 -24.80 -6.28
C ASP A 254 -12.93 -23.76 -7.32
N TYR A 255 -13.25 -22.53 -6.92
CA TYR A 255 -13.89 -21.51 -7.74
C TYR A 255 -13.11 -20.18 -7.76
N GLN A 256 -12.91 -19.64 -8.97
CA GLN A 256 -12.56 -18.23 -9.18
C GLN A 256 -13.76 -17.46 -9.70
N VAL A 257 -13.93 -16.22 -9.24
CA VAL A 257 -15.00 -15.34 -9.76
C VAL A 257 -14.38 -14.22 -10.59
N ILE A 258 -14.77 -14.14 -11.86
CA ILE A 258 -14.41 -13.06 -12.76
C ILE A 258 -15.64 -12.21 -13.06
N ILE A 259 -15.60 -10.96 -12.61
CA ILE A 259 -16.51 -9.91 -13.05
C ILE A 259 -15.98 -9.37 -14.38
N LEU A 260 -16.53 -9.84 -15.49
CA LEU A 260 -16.09 -9.44 -16.84
C LEU A 260 -16.82 -8.18 -17.28
N TRP A 261 -16.04 -7.14 -17.62
CA TRP A 261 -16.57 -5.81 -17.94
C TRP A 261 -16.18 -5.37 -19.34
N PRO A 262 -17.09 -5.36 -20.34
CA PRO A 262 -16.76 -4.85 -21.65
C PRO A 262 -16.61 -3.32 -21.64
N VAL A 263 -15.55 -2.83 -22.28
CA VAL A 263 -15.15 -1.42 -22.29
C VAL A 263 -14.98 -0.90 -23.71
N SER A 264 -15.54 0.29 -23.97
CA SER A 264 -15.57 0.93 -25.29
C SER A 264 -14.43 1.91 -25.56
N ASP A 265 -13.77 2.39 -24.51
CA ASP A 265 -12.76 3.46 -24.59
C ASP A 265 -11.83 3.48 -23.36
N GLY A 266 -10.80 4.32 -23.44
CA GLY A 266 -9.74 4.45 -22.45
C GLY A 266 -10.23 4.95 -21.09
N LEU A 267 -11.21 5.85 -21.06
CA LEU A 267 -11.78 6.34 -19.80
C LEU A 267 -12.40 5.20 -18.99
N ARG A 268 -13.11 4.29 -19.66
CA ARG A 268 -13.79 3.16 -19.03
C ARG A 268 -12.80 2.09 -18.58
N ILE A 269 -11.74 1.86 -19.37
CA ILE A 269 -10.60 1.05 -18.95
C ILE A 269 -9.98 1.58 -17.64
N GLN A 270 -9.70 2.89 -17.59
CA GLN A 270 -9.10 3.52 -16.40
C GLN A 270 -10.00 3.39 -15.17
N ARG A 271 -11.31 3.60 -15.33
CA ARG A 271 -12.28 3.45 -14.22
C ARG A 271 -12.31 2.04 -13.65
N ILE A 272 -12.19 1.00 -14.48
CA ILE A 272 -12.11 -0.38 -14.00
C ILE A 272 -10.77 -0.63 -13.30
N GLN A 273 -9.67 -0.15 -13.90
CA GLN A 273 -8.33 -0.30 -13.32
C GLN A 273 -8.21 0.33 -11.93
N GLN A 274 -9.00 1.38 -11.62
CA GLN A 274 -9.03 1.98 -10.28
C GLN A 274 -9.48 1.02 -9.17
N PHE A 275 -10.16 -0.09 -9.48
CA PHE A 275 -10.66 -1.06 -8.51
C PHE A 275 -9.86 -2.37 -8.47
N THR A 276 -8.73 -2.45 -9.19
CA THR A 276 -8.03 -3.74 -9.36
C THR A 276 -6.53 -3.61 -9.38
N ASP A 277 -5.85 -4.64 -8.89
CA ASP A 277 -4.44 -4.86 -9.18
C ASP A 277 -4.30 -5.64 -10.50
N ALA A 278 -4.00 -4.92 -11.57
CA ALA A 278 -3.83 -5.50 -12.89
C ALA A 278 -2.62 -6.44 -12.99
N ARG A 279 -1.54 -6.22 -12.22
CA ARG A 279 -0.37 -7.11 -12.23
C ARG A 279 -0.69 -8.46 -11.60
N GLN A 280 -1.54 -8.45 -10.57
CA GLN A 280 -2.11 -9.67 -9.98
C GLN A 280 -3.27 -10.27 -10.80
N GLY A 281 -3.37 -9.92 -12.09
CA GLY A 281 -4.39 -10.44 -12.99
C GLY A 281 -5.77 -9.90 -12.66
N TYR A 282 -5.83 -8.60 -12.40
CA TYR A 282 -7.05 -7.85 -12.10
C TYR A 282 -7.77 -8.31 -10.83
N LYS A 283 -7.02 -8.76 -9.83
CA LYS A 283 -7.56 -9.07 -8.50
C LYS A 283 -8.26 -7.83 -7.96
N LEU A 284 -9.45 -8.00 -7.38
CA LEU A 284 -10.21 -6.90 -6.79
C LEU A 284 -9.42 -6.29 -5.63
N ASP A 285 -9.10 -5.01 -5.76
CA ASP A 285 -8.46 -4.20 -4.72
C ASP A 285 -9.55 -3.80 -3.70
N TRP A 286 -9.43 -4.35 -2.49
CA TRP A 286 -10.40 -4.14 -1.43
C TRP A 286 -10.42 -2.69 -0.97
N ASN A 287 -9.24 -2.10 -0.81
CA ASN A 287 -9.07 -0.75 -0.29
C ASN A 287 -9.56 0.28 -1.31
N ALA A 288 -9.33 0.05 -2.60
CA ALA A 288 -9.90 0.86 -3.66
C ALA A 288 -11.44 0.77 -3.70
N TRP A 289 -12.01 -0.43 -3.59
CA TRP A 289 -13.46 -0.59 -3.55
C TRP A 289 -14.09 0.05 -2.31
N TYR A 290 -13.52 -0.18 -1.13
CA TYR A 290 -14.00 0.36 0.15
C TYR A 290 -14.02 1.90 0.16
N ARG A 291 -12.97 2.54 -0.39
CA ARG A 291 -12.90 4.02 -0.52
C ARG A 291 -13.99 4.62 -1.41
N GLN A 292 -14.60 3.82 -2.27
CA GLN A 292 -15.69 4.25 -3.16
C GLN A 292 -17.07 4.06 -2.54
N LEU A 293 -17.17 3.41 -1.38
CA LEU A 293 -18.41 3.32 -0.61
C LEU A 293 -18.72 4.67 0.06
N ASN A 294 -20.00 5.00 0.14
CA ASN A 294 -20.43 6.11 1.00
C ASN A 294 -20.34 5.72 2.48
N SER A 295 -20.43 6.70 3.37
CA SER A 295 -20.30 6.50 4.82
C SER A 295 -21.36 5.58 5.44
N ASP A 296 -22.55 5.50 4.84
CA ASP A 296 -23.62 4.62 5.34
C ASP A 296 -23.33 3.16 4.97
N ASP A 297 -22.93 2.92 3.72
CA ASP A 297 -22.53 1.60 3.23
C ASP A 297 -21.31 1.06 4.00
N GLN A 298 -20.32 1.90 4.30
CA GLN A 298 -19.17 1.50 5.12
C GLN A 298 -19.57 1.03 6.52
N ARG A 299 -20.71 1.48 7.05
CA ARG A 299 -21.21 1.11 8.39
C ARG A 299 -22.18 -0.07 8.36
N GLN A 300 -23.01 -0.16 7.33
CA GLN A 300 -24.14 -1.10 7.28
C GLN A 300 -23.79 -2.40 6.57
N LEU A 301 -22.83 -2.39 5.64
CA LEU A 301 -22.49 -3.59 4.89
C LEU A 301 -21.72 -4.60 5.75
N PRO A 302 -21.95 -5.90 5.54
CA PRO A 302 -21.18 -6.97 6.18
C PRO A 302 -19.81 -7.11 5.52
N LEU A 303 -18.94 -6.10 5.75
CA LEU A 303 -17.66 -5.94 5.07
C LEU A 303 -16.70 -7.11 5.34
N ARG A 304 -16.75 -7.69 6.53
CA ARG A 304 -15.91 -8.86 6.88
C ARG A 304 -16.30 -10.07 6.04
N GLU A 305 -17.59 -10.37 5.94
CA GLU A 305 -18.11 -11.48 5.16
C GLU A 305 -17.87 -11.26 3.66
N PHE A 306 -18.00 -10.03 3.19
CA PHE A 306 -17.68 -9.66 1.81
C PHE A 306 -16.20 -9.84 1.49
N ASN A 307 -15.29 -9.41 2.36
CA ASN A 307 -13.85 -9.60 2.14
C ASN A 307 -13.47 -11.08 2.21
N ARG A 308 -14.07 -11.85 3.13
CA ARG A 308 -13.90 -13.31 3.19
C ARG A 308 -14.34 -13.97 1.89
N ALA A 309 -15.48 -13.57 1.33
CA ALA A 309 -15.92 -14.06 0.03
C ALA A 309 -14.97 -13.65 -1.10
N ARG A 310 -14.46 -12.41 -1.09
CA ARG A 310 -13.44 -11.94 -2.06
C ARG A 310 -12.22 -12.85 -2.08
N LEU A 311 -11.71 -13.19 -0.89
CA LEU A 311 -10.52 -14.03 -0.73
C LEU A 311 -10.79 -15.48 -1.09
N TYR A 312 -11.88 -16.05 -0.58
CA TYR A 312 -12.26 -17.43 -0.83
C TYR A 312 -12.41 -17.72 -2.32
N PHE A 313 -13.00 -16.79 -3.08
CA PHE A 313 -13.26 -16.93 -4.51
C PHE A 313 -12.23 -16.29 -5.43
N ASP A 314 -11.13 -15.71 -4.93
CA ASP A 314 -10.19 -14.92 -5.72
C ASP A 314 -10.90 -13.99 -6.74
N VAL A 315 -11.73 -13.08 -6.23
CA VAL A 315 -12.60 -12.25 -7.08
C VAL A 315 -11.75 -11.26 -7.90
N ARG A 316 -11.97 -11.26 -9.21
CA ARG A 316 -11.28 -10.41 -10.19
C ARG A 316 -12.27 -9.54 -10.97
N LEU A 317 -11.89 -8.32 -11.30
CA LEU A 317 -12.69 -7.41 -12.13
C LEU A 317 -11.94 -7.09 -13.43
N VAL A 318 -12.31 -7.78 -14.51
CA VAL A 318 -11.49 -7.85 -15.73
C VAL A 318 -12.12 -7.01 -16.84
N PRO A 319 -11.43 -5.97 -17.36
CA PRO A 319 -11.90 -5.26 -18.55
C PRO A 319 -11.65 -6.08 -19.82
N ILE A 320 -12.60 -6.05 -20.76
CA ILE A 320 -12.43 -6.62 -22.11
C ILE A 320 -12.82 -5.59 -23.18
N SER A 321 -11.97 -5.39 -24.18
CA SER A 321 -12.29 -4.44 -25.25
C SER A 321 -13.48 -4.93 -26.07
N VAL A 322 -14.50 -4.07 -26.24
CA VAL A 322 -15.62 -4.36 -27.15
C VAL A 322 -15.15 -4.57 -28.59
N ALA A 323 -14.00 -4.00 -28.98
CA ALA A 323 -13.42 -4.20 -30.30
C ALA A 323 -12.97 -5.64 -30.54
N ASP A 324 -12.59 -6.37 -29.49
CA ASP A 324 -12.21 -7.78 -29.55
C ASP A 324 -13.41 -8.71 -29.51
N LEU A 325 -14.55 -8.25 -28.98
CA LEU A 325 -15.82 -8.97 -29.01
C LEU A 325 -16.59 -8.77 -30.32
N HIS A 326 -16.63 -7.54 -30.83
CA HIS A 326 -17.46 -7.11 -31.96
C HIS A 326 -17.44 -8.08 -33.17
N PRO A 327 -16.28 -8.44 -33.76
CA PRO A 327 -16.27 -9.30 -34.95
C PRO A 327 -16.75 -10.72 -34.68
N LEU A 328 -16.69 -11.19 -33.43
CA LEU A 328 -17.13 -12.53 -33.03
C LEU A 328 -18.61 -12.56 -32.57
N CYS A 329 -19.20 -11.39 -32.28
CA CYS A 329 -20.50 -11.26 -31.60
C CYS A 329 -21.59 -10.49 -32.39
N LYS A 330 -21.41 -10.20 -33.69
CA LYS A 330 -22.38 -9.40 -34.48
C LYS A 330 -23.82 -9.94 -34.54
N ALA A 331 -23.99 -11.27 -34.62
CA ALA A 331 -25.30 -11.91 -34.80
C ALA A 331 -25.56 -12.90 -33.67
N LEU A 332 -25.93 -12.37 -32.49
CA LEU A 332 -26.07 -13.16 -31.25
C LEU A 332 -27.17 -14.24 -31.33
N ASP A 333 -28.15 -14.07 -32.21
CA ASP A 333 -29.27 -15.02 -32.37
C ASP A 333 -28.93 -16.18 -33.32
N ASN A 334 -27.81 -16.11 -34.04
CA ASN A 334 -27.38 -17.17 -34.96
C ASN A 334 -26.31 -18.07 -34.33
N ASP A 335 -26.72 -19.23 -33.84
CA ASP A 335 -25.81 -20.20 -33.21
C ASP A 335 -24.88 -20.89 -34.23
N GLY A 336 -25.22 -20.89 -35.52
CA GLY A 336 -24.46 -21.50 -36.61
C GLY A 336 -23.31 -20.65 -37.18
N VAL A 337 -23.03 -19.46 -36.63
CA VAL A 337 -21.95 -18.58 -37.14
C VAL A 337 -20.60 -19.27 -37.05
N ILE A 338 -19.87 -19.33 -38.17
CA ILE A 338 -18.48 -19.78 -38.23
C ILE A 338 -17.58 -18.64 -37.76
N LEU A 339 -16.78 -18.89 -36.73
CA LEU A 339 -15.86 -17.90 -36.16
C LEU A 339 -14.55 -17.87 -36.94
N HIS A 340 -14.18 -16.71 -37.46
CA HIS A 340 -12.97 -16.59 -38.28
C HIS A 340 -11.70 -16.67 -37.42
N LYS A 341 -10.72 -17.48 -37.84
CA LYS A 341 -9.47 -17.73 -37.09
C LYS A 341 -8.73 -16.46 -36.67
N SER A 342 -8.63 -15.48 -37.56
CA SER A 342 -7.94 -14.21 -37.27
C SER A 342 -8.59 -13.35 -36.16
N TYR A 343 -9.87 -13.57 -35.86
CA TYR A 343 -10.55 -12.93 -34.73
C TYR A 343 -10.42 -13.78 -33.46
N LEU A 344 -10.43 -15.12 -33.58
CA LEU A 344 -10.14 -16.04 -32.48
C LEU A 344 -8.70 -15.84 -31.95
N ASP A 345 -7.71 -15.71 -32.83
CA ASP A 345 -6.31 -15.44 -32.46
C ASP A 345 -6.17 -14.12 -31.69
N ARG A 346 -6.96 -13.10 -32.07
CA ARG A 346 -7.01 -11.84 -31.32
C ARG A 346 -7.65 -12.01 -29.95
N PHE A 347 -8.78 -12.72 -29.86
CA PHE A 347 -9.43 -13.01 -28.58
C PHE A 347 -8.50 -13.80 -27.65
N ARG A 348 -7.75 -14.76 -28.18
CA ARG A 348 -6.73 -15.53 -27.44
C ARG A 348 -5.64 -14.65 -26.83
N SER A 349 -5.35 -13.49 -27.41
CA SER A 349 -4.39 -12.51 -26.87
C SER A 349 -4.96 -11.59 -25.78
N THR A 350 -6.25 -11.70 -25.44
CA THR A 350 -6.88 -10.85 -24.42
C THR A 350 -6.51 -11.30 -23.01
N HIS A 351 -6.52 -10.34 -22.06
CA HIS A 351 -6.32 -10.62 -20.64
C HIS A 351 -7.40 -11.52 -20.05
N PHE A 352 -8.64 -11.38 -20.53
CA PHE A 352 -9.73 -12.27 -20.13
C PHE A 352 -9.42 -13.72 -20.50
N PHE A 353 -8.97 -13.97 -21.75
CA PHE A 353 -8.63 -15.32 -22.18
C PHE A 353 -7.49 -15.92 -21.36
N SER A 354 -6.40 -15.17 -21.15
CA SER A 354 -5.26 -15.66 -20.37
C SER A 354 -5.63 -15.98 -18.92
N LEU A 355 -6.57 -15.21 -18.32
CA LEU A 355 -7.10 -15.53 -17.01
C LEU A 355 -7.91 -16.83 -17.05
N VAL A 356 -8.97 -16.93 -17.87
CA VAL A 356 -9.83 -18.13 -17.87
C VAL A 356 -9.10 -19.41 -18.29
N SER A 357 -8.06 -19.31 -19.12
CA SER A 357 -7.21 -20.46 -19.50
C SER A 357 -6.12 -20.81 -18.47
N GLY A 358 -5.93 -19.99 -17.43
CA GLY A 358 -4.90 -20.19 -16.40
C GLY A 358 -3.48 -19.87 -16.89
N GLN A 359 -3.35 -19.06 -17.94
CA GLN A 359 -2.09 -18.67 -18.57
C GLN A 359 -1.67 -17.23 -18.22
N TRP A 360 -2.22 -16.65 -17.15
CA TRP A 360 -1.84 -15.30 -16.72
C TRP A 360 -0.36 -15.24 -16.35
N ASN A 361 0.37 -14.28 -16.93
CA ASN A 361 1.77 -14.02 -16.62
C ASN A 361 1.94 -12.54 -16.25
N ALA A 362 2.26 -12.28 -14.98
CA ALA A 362 2.47 -10.93 -14.46
C ALA A 362 3.69 -10.23 -15.09
N GLU A 363 4.74 -10.98 -15.46
CA GLU A 363 5.97 -10.42 -16.06
C GLU A 363 5.76 -9.95 -17.50
N ALA A 364 4.85 -10.61 -18.23
CA ALA A 364 4.50 -10.27 -19.60
C ALA A 364 3.33 -9.28 -19.70
N TYR A 365 2.85 -8.75 -18.56
CA TYR A 365 1.70 -7.86 -18.52
C TYR A 365 1.94 -6.58 -19.32
N SER A 366 1.01 -6.29 -20.23
CA SER A 366 0.93 -5.01 -20.93
C SER A 366 -0.44 -4.38 -20.67
N PRO A 367 -0.54 -3.11 -20.24
CA PRO A 367 -1.84 -2.51 -19.97
C PRO A 367 -2.77 -2.52 -21.18
N LEU A 368 -4.04 -2.85 -20.95
CA LEU A 368 -5.07 -2.64 -21.96
C LEU A 368 -5.14 -1.14 -22.27
N ARG A 369 -4.90 -0.78 -23.54
CA ARG A 369 -4.92 0.61 -24.02
C ARG A 369 -5.95 0.76 -25.13
N GLU A 370 -6.61 1.90 -25.14
CA GLU A 370 -7.43 2.29 -26.28
C GLU A 370 -6.56 2.45 -27.53
N ARG A 371 -7.12 2.07 -28.68
CA ARG A 371 -6.50 2.28 -29.99
C ARG A 371 -7.51 3.00 -30.87
N ASP A 372 -7.23 4.27 -31.17
CA ASP A 372 -8.02 5.06 -32.11
C ASP A 372 -7.96 4.41 -33.49
N SER A 373 -9.04 3.74 -33.85
CA SER A 373 -9.15 2.99 -35.09
C SER A 373 -10.62 2.88 -35.48
N LYS A 374 -10.88 2.82 -36.79
CA LYS A 374 -12.23 2.59 -37.33
C LYS A 374 -12.89 1.35 -36.72
N ARG A 375 -12.10 0.32 -36.40
CA ARG A 375 -12.58 -0.90 -35.71
C ARG A 375 -13.13 -0.60 -34.32
N ALA A 376 -12.45 0.25 -33.54
CA ALA A 376 -12.88 0.61 -32.20
C ALA A 376 -14.17 1.46 -32.26
N GLU A 377 -14.25 2.38 -33.22
CA GLU A 377 -15.44 3.19 -33.48
C GLU A 377 -16.65 2.33 -33.88
N ASP A 378 -16.50 1.44 -34.86
CA ASP A 378 -17.56 0.51 -35.28
C ASP A 378 -18.00 -0.40 -34.12
N ALA A 379 -17.05 -0.86 -33.30
CA ALA A 379 -17.34 -1.70 -32.15
C ALA A 379 -18.08 -0.97 -31.03
N ARG A 380 -17.80 0.32 -30.84
CA ARG A 380 -18.50 1.17 -29.88
C ARG A 380 -19.96 1.34 -30.28
N LEU A 381 -20.22 1.67 -31.55
CA LEU A 381 -21.59 1.78 -32.09
C LEU A 381 -22.34 0.45 -31.99
N TRP A 382 -21.67 -0.66 -32.31
CA TRP A 382 -22.27 -1.99 -32.16
C TRP A 382 -22.59 -2.31 -30.69
N TYR A 383 -21.70 -1.98 -29.76
CA TYR A 383 -21.86 -2.37 -28.37
C TYR A 383 -23.16 -1.83 -27.76
N ASP A 384 -23.52 -0.58 -28.09
CA ASP A 384 -24.76 0.04 -27.64
C ASP A 384 -26.02 -0.75 -28.07
N THR A 385 -25.95 -1.47 -29.19
CA THR A 385 -27.07 -2.29 -29.72
C THR A 385 -27.25 -3.64 -29.03
N VAL A 386 -26.20 -4.19 -28.40
CA VAL A 386 -26.22 -5.54 -27.78
C VAL A 386 -26.31 -5.51 -26.26
N THR A 387 -26.35 -4.31 -25.69
CA THR A 387 -26.41 -4.04 -24.26
C THR A 387 -27.52 -4.78 -23.52
N THR A 388 -28.67 -5.03 -24.13
CA THR A 388 -29.81 -5.70 -23.47
C THR A 388 -29.78 -7.22 -23.61
N ASN A 389 -28.80 -7.80 -24.30
CA ASN A 389 -28.72 -9.23 -24.62
C ASN A 389 -27.51 -9.91 -23.96
N SER A 390 -27.44 -9.90 -22.62
CA SER A 390 -26.40 -10.61 -21.85
C SER A 390 -26.31 -12.08 -22.20
N VAL A 391 -27.47 -12.73 -22.30
CA VAL A 391 -27.55 -14.17 -22.48
C VAL A 391 -27.00 -14.58 -23.83
N GLY A 392 -27.34 -13.84 -24.89
CA GLY A 392 -26.77 -14.03 -26.23
C GLY A 392 -25.25 -13.80 -26.23
N LEU A 393 -24.79 -12.75 -25.54
CA LEU A 393 -23.36 -12.46 -25.44
C LEU A 393 -22.61 -13.56 -24.69
N GLY A 394 -23.13 -14.02 -23.55
CA GLY A 394 -22.57 -15.14 -22.78
C GLY A 394 -22.52 -16.41 -23.61
N ARG A 395 -23.64 -16.81 -24.23
CA ARG A 395 -23.67 -17.97 -25.14
C ARG A 395 -22.62 -17.88 -26.25
N ARG A 396 -22.43 -16.70 -26.85
CA ARG A 396 -21.40 -16.49 -27.87
C ARG A 396 -19.99 -16.59 -27.30
N ILE A 397 -19.72 -16.01 -26.13
CA ILE A 397 -18.40 -16.11 -25.47
C ILE A 397 -18.08 -17.56 -25.10
N ALA A 398 -19.05 -18.33 -24.58
CA ALA A 398 -18.87 -19.76 -24.33
C ALA A 398 -18.52 -20.53 -25.61
N LYS A 399 -19.13 -20.17 -26.76
CA LYS A 399 -18.74 -20.74 -28.06
C LYS A 399 -17.31 -20.37 -28.45
N ILE A 400 -16.93 -19.09 -28.33
CA ILE A 400 -15.57 -18.61 -28.62
C ILE A 400 -14.53 -19.39 -27.78
N LEU A 401 -14.79 -19.58 -26.49
CA LEU A 401 -13.91 -20.32 -25.59
C LEU A 401 -13.77 -21.79 -26.02
N ARG A 402 -14.87 -22.47 -26.37
CA ARG A 402 -14.83 -23.85 -26.86
C ARG A 402 -14.05 -24.02 -28.16
N GLU A 403 -14.19 -23.08 -29.09
CA GLU A 403 -13.39 -23.03 -30.34
C GLU A 403 -11.90 -22.77 -30.08
N LEU A 404 -11.56 -22.22 -28.92
CA LEU A 404 -10.19 -22.01 -28.45
C LEU A 404 -9.70 -23.12 -27.50
N GLU A 405 -10.42 -24.25 -27.46
CA GLU A 405 -10.10 -25.45 -26.66
C GLU A 405 -10.25 -25.23 -25.13
N VAL A 406 -11.10 -24.29 -24.72
CA VAL A 406 -11.44 -24.03 -23.31
C VAL A 406 -12.86 -24.52 -23.03
N SER A 407 -13.01 -25.42 -22.05
CA SER A 407 -14.33 -25.93 -21.64
C SER A 407 -15.17 -24.83 -21.00
N ALA A 408 -16.25 -24.44 -21.68
CA ALA A 408 -17.12 -23.35 -21.24
C ALA A 408 -18.60 -23.64 -21.52
N GLU A 409 -19.43 -23.38 -20.51
CA GLU A 409 -20.89 -23.47 -20.58
C GLU A 409 -21.50 -22.10 -20.22
N TYR A 410 -22.65 -21.75 -20.80
CA TYR A 410 -23.35 -20.50 -20.51
C TYR A 410 -24.58 -20.73 -19.63
N GLU A 411 -24.92 -19.75 -18.80
CA GLU A 411 -26.10 -19.77 -17.91
C GLU A 411 -26.20 -20.99 -16.97
N LYS A 412 -25.05 -21.52 -16.54
CA LYS A 412 -24.97 -22.72 -15.70
C LYS A 412 -25.17 -22.38 -14.22
N THR A 413 -26.10 -23.09 -13.58
CA THR A 413 -26.29 -23.00 -12.13
C THR A 413 -25.29 -23.89 -11.40
N GLN A 414 -24.63 -23.33 -10.40
CA GLN A 414 -23.77 -24.03 -9.44
C GLN A 414 -24.49 -24.10 -8.10
N ASN A 415 -24.44 -25.27 -7.46
CA ASN A 415 -25.09 -25.53 -6.18
C ASN A 415 -24.03 -25.75 -5.10
N SER A 416 -24.30 -25.24 -3.91
CA SER A 416 -23.55 -25.50 -2.69
C SER A 416 -24.52 -25.93 -1.59
N PRO A 417 -24.03 -26.42 -0.44
CA PRO A 417 -24.87 -26.68 0.73
C PRO A 417 -25.64 -25.44 1.23
N HIS A 418 -25.19 -24.23 0.88
CA HIS A 418 -25.74 -22.98 1.40
C HIS A 418 -26.61 -22.23 0.38
N GLY A 419 -26.52 -22.56 -0.91
CA GLY A 419 -27.30 -21.90 -1.93
C GLY A 419 -26.95 -22.29 -3.36
N GLN A 420 -27.32 -21.42 -4.28
CA GLN A 420 -27.07 -21.60 -5.71
C GLN A 420 -26.68 -20.28 -6.36
N VAL A 421 -25.75 -20.33 -7.31
CA VAL A 421 -25.32 -19.19 -8.12
C VAL A 421 -25.43 -19.56 -9.59
N ARG A 422 -26.10 -18.71 -10.38
CA ARG A 422 -26.13 -18.85 -11.83
C ARG A 422 -24.98 -18.06 -12.42
N ALA A 423 -24.05 -18.76 -13.06
CA ALA A 423 -22.93 -18.15 -13.77
C ALA A 423 -23.39 -17.75 -15.18
N ASP A 424 -23.02 -16.56 -15.65
CA ASP A 424 -23.25 -16.20 -17.06
C ASP A 424 -22.39 -17.08 -17.97
N LEU A 425 -21.15 -17.36 -17.52
CA LEU A 425 -20.29 -18.41 -18.05
C LEU A 425 -19.69 -19.23 -16.91
N LEU A 426 -19.66 -20.54 -17.04
CA LEU A 426 -18.83 -21.42 -16.23
C LEU A 426 -17.71 -21.98 -17.12
N VAL A 427 -16.47 -21.70 -16.75
CA VAL A 427 -15.29 -22.30 -17.37
C VAL A 427 -14.74 -23.37 -16.45
N THR A 428 -14.40 -24.54 -17.01
CA THR A 428 -13.75 -25.63 -16.27
C THR A 428 -12.32 -25.80 -16.77
N ARG A 429 -11.38 -25.85 -15.84
CA ARG A 429 -9.95 -26.09 -16.06
C ARG A 429 -9.61 -27.47 -15.51
N ASP A 430 -8.92 -28.28 -16.30
CA ASP A 430 -8.63 -29.67 -15.91
C ASP A 430 -7.42 -29.77 -14.96
N VAL A 431 -6.41 -28.92 -15.15
CA VAL A 431 -5.08 -29.08 -14.52
C VAL A 431 -4.75 -27.95 -13.53
N ILE A 432 -5.38 -26.79 -13.68
CA ILE A 432 -5.02 -25.56 -12.96
C ILE A 432 -6.10 -25.24 -11.92
N GLN A 433 -5.70 -25.04 -10.67
CA GLN A 433 -6.59 -24.49 -9.64
C GLN A 433 -6.63 -22.95 -9.72
N PRO A 434 -7.78 -22.32 -9.43
CA PRO A 434 -9.07 -22.96 -9.17
C PRO A 434 -9.68 -23.57 -10.44
N LYS A 435 -10.26 -24.78 -10.31
CA LYS A 435 -10.79 -25.58 -11.42
C LYS A 435 -11.97 -24.91 -12.11
N ASN A 436 -12.84 -24.27 -11.35
CA ASN A 436 -14.04 -23.64 -11.89
C ASN A 436 -13.85 -22.13 -11.94
N VAL A 437 -14.24 -21.49 -13.03
CA VAL A 437 -14.28 -20.03 -13.13
C VAL A 437 -15.70 -19.61 -13.41
N ILE A 438 -16.30 -18.91 -12.45
CA ILE A 438 -17.60 -18.26 -12.57
C ILE A 438 -17.34 -16.90 -13.19
N VAL A 439 -17.79 -16.70 -14.43
CA VAL A 439 -17.76 -15.38 -15.07
C VAL A 439 -19.13 -14.75 -14.94
N GLU A 440 -19.17 -13.57 -14.32
CA GLU A 440 -20.33 -12.70 -14.31
C GLU A 440 -20.11 -11.54 -15.30
N LEU A 441 -20.94 -11.49 -16.34
CA LEU A 441 -20.92 -10.42 -17.32
C LEU A 441 -21.59 -9.18 -16.73
N LYS A 442 -20.83 -8.09 -16.64
CA LYS A 442 -21.34 -6.79 -16.19
C LYS A 442 -21.27 -5.76 -17.30
N ALA A 443 -22.11 -4.74 -17.13
CA ALA A 443 -22.31 -3.59 -18.00
C ALA A 443 -23.11 -3.86 -19.28
N TYR A 444 -24.28 -3.20 -19.31
CA TYR A 444 -25.26 -3.18 -20.38
C TYR A 444 -25.39 -1.75 -20.94
N SER A 445 -24.29 -0.98 -20.96
CA SER A 445 -24.11 0.29 -21.68
C SER A 445 -22.73 0.87 -21.35
N ALA A 446 -22.11 1.55 -22.31
CA ALA A 446 -20.89 2.31 -22.09
C ALA A 446 -21.08 3.37 -20.98
N GLU A 447 -22.26 3.98 -20.87
CA GLU A 447 -22.56 5.00 -19.87
C GLU A 447 -22.58 4.46 -18.44
N ASN A 448 -22.84 3.15 -18.27
CA ASN A 448 -22.94 2.49 -16.98
C ASN A 448 -21.58 2.08 -16.38
N THR A 449 -20.46 2.50 -16.98
CA THR A 449 -19.12 2.30 -16.40
C THR A 449 -18.73 3.51 -15.57
N MET A 450 -19.52 3.83 -14.55
CA MET A 450 -19.23 4.86 -13.55
C MET A 450 -18.71 4.18 -12.27
N PRO A 451 -17.85 4.84 -11.47
CA PRO A 451 -17.34 4.26 -10.21
C PRO A 451 -18.45 3.74 -9.28
N SER A 452 -19.57 4.45 -9.15
CA SER A 452 -20.73 4.02 -8.35
C SER A 452 -21.37 2.73 -8.87
N THR A 453 -21.54 2.60 -10.19
CA THR A 453 -22.10 1.40 -10.82
C THR A 453 -21.17 0.20 -10.68
N ILE A 454 -19.86 0.41 -10.83
CA ILE A 454 -18.84 -0.62 -10.59
C ILE A 454 -18.90 -1.07 -9.13
N CYS A 455 -18.94 -0.12 -8.20
CA CYS A 455 -19.02 -0.38 -6.76
C CYS A 455 -20.25 -1.22 -6.39
N GLY A 456 -21.44 -0.86 -6.91
CA GLY A 456 -22.68 -1.61 -6.70
C GLY A 456 -22.68 -3.00 -7.34
N ALA A 457 -22.04 -3.16 -8.51
CA ALA A 457 -21.88 -4.46 -9.15
C ALA A 457 -20.95 -5.39 -8.35
N VAL A 458 -19.85 -4.86 -7.83
CA VAL A 458 -18.94 -5.57 -6.92
C VAL A 458 -19.68 -5.97 -5.65
N GLN A 459 -20.37 -5.04 -4.99
CA GLN A 459 -21.19 -5.31 -3.80
C GLN A 459 -22.20 -6.44 -4.02
N THR A 460 -22.93 -6.40 -5.14
CA THR A 460 -23.91 -7.44 -5.49
C THR A 460 -23.25 -8.80 -5.70
N THR A 461 -22.10 -8.81 -6.38
CA THR A 461 -21.33 -10.03 -6.64
C THR A 461 -20.80 -10.63 -5.33
N LEU A 462 -20.20 -9.82 -4.47
CA LEU A 462 -19.68 -10.25 -3.17
C LEU A 462 -20.78 -10.77 -2.25
N ARG A 463 -21.93 -10.08 -2.18
CA ARG A 463 -23.08 -10.54 -1.39
C ARG A 463 -23.57 -11.91 -1.86
N ARG A 464 -23.74 -12.08 -3.17
CA ARG A 464 -24.21 -13.33 -3.77
C ARG A 464 -23.27 -14.48 -3.44
N HIS A 465 -21.96 -14.27 -3.58
CA HIS A 465 -20.96 -15.31 -3.34
C HIS A 465 -20.76 -15.58 -1.85
N ALA A 466 -20.84 -14.57 -0.98
CA ALA A 466 -20.87 -14.75 0.46
C ALA A 466 -22.06 -15.62 0.90
N GLN A 467 -23.24 -15.43 0.31
CA GLN A 467 -24.39 -16.30 0.53
C GLN A 467 -24.18 -17.71 -0.02
N PHE A 468 -23.55 -17.84 -1.19
CA PHE A 468 -23.25 -19.12 -1.81
C PHE A 468 -22.34 -20.00 -0.94
N VAL A 469 -21.44 -19.43 -0.14
CA VAL A 469 -20.58 -20.20 0.79
C VAL A 469 -21.04 -20.14 2.24
N GLY A 470 -22.21 -19.55 2.50
CA GLY A 470 -22.78 -19.48 3.84
C GLY A 470 -22.10 -18.49 4.79
N PHE A 471 -21.21 -17.61 4.31
CA PHE A 471 -20.69 -16.50 5.10
C PHE A 471 -21.79 -15.49 5.45
N LEU A 472 -22.81 -15.38 4.58
CA LEU A 472 -24.03 -14.62 4.84
C LEU A 472 -25.25 -15.52 4.71
N GLN A 473 -26.21 -15.34 5.61
CA GLN A 473 -27.51 -15.98 5.44
C GLN A 473 -28.27 -15.32 4.27
N ARG A 474 -29.07 -16.12 3.56
CA ARG A 474 -30.07 -15.59 2.64
C ARG A 474 -31.19 -14.98 3.48
N GLN A 475 -31.44 -13.69 3.27
CA GLN A 475 -32.63 -13.01 3.80
C GLN A 475 -33.88 -13.49 3.07
#